data_AF-A0A2D5YII1-F1
#
_entry.id   AF-A0A2D5YII1-F1
#
_cell.length_a   1.000
_cell.length_b   1.000
_cell.length_c   1.000
_cell.angle_alpha   90.00
_cell.angle_beta   90.00
_cell.angle_gamma   90.00
#
_symmetry.space_group_name_H-M   'P 1'
#
loop_
_entity.id
_entity.type
_entity.pdbx_description
1 polymer ?
#
loop_
_entity_poly.entity_id
_entity_poly.type
_entity_poly.pdbx_seq_one_letter_code
_entity_poly.pdbx_strand_id
1 'polypeptide(L)'
;MNWYLGPLKKYADIHGRASRKEYWLFVVTNIFVIFILEVISPQIGTVYSFAILLPMATVGVRRLHDTNHRGRWWLLNLIPIANIWILVLMVIKGTVGDNDYGPDPLSRSKPQTQGSDETYRPESDETYWPGPDETDWPWPDETD
;
A
#
# COMPACT_ATOMS: atom_id res chain seq x y z
N MET A 1 20.11 15.86 4.15
CA MET A 1 20.89 14.60 4.25
C MET A 1 20.34 13.68 5.36
N ASN A 2 19.01 13.57 5.52
CA ASN A 2 18.37 12.85 6.64
C ASN A 2 17.51 11.63 6.21
N TRP A 3 17.39 11.38 4.90
CA TRP A 3 16.45 10.39 4.36
C TRP A 3 16.97 8.93 4.48
N TYR A 4 18.29 8.74 4.54
CA TYR A 4 18.91 7.42 4.70
C TYR A 4 18.81 6.89 6.14
N LEU A 5 18.75 7.80 7.12
CA LEU A 5 18.71 7.47 8.54
C LEU A 5 17.27 7.30 9.07
N GLY A 6 16.26 7.74 8.33
CA GLY A 6 14.84 7.60 8.72
C GLY A 6 14.43 6.14 8.95
N PRO A 7 14.73 5.20 8.03
CA PRO A 7 14.44 3.78 8.22
C PRO A 7 15.24 3.14 9.37
N LEU A 8 16.49 3.56 9.57
CA LEU A 8 17.35 3.09 10.67
C LEU A 8 16.99 3.69 12.04
N LYS A 9 16.13 4.71 12.11
CA LYS A 9 15.63 5.25 13.38
C LYS A 9 14.29 4.64 13.80
N LYS A 10 13.58 3.99 12.86
CA LYS A 10 12.28 3.33 13.08
C LYS A 10 12.33 1.81 12.95
N TYR A 11 13.51 1.21 12.79
CA TYR A 11 13.64 -0.25 12.64
C TYR A 11 13.10 -1.03 13.86
N ALA A 12 13.11 -0.41 15.04
CA ALA A 12 12.63 -0.97 16.30
C ALA A 12 11.20 -0.56 16.68
N ASP A 13 10.51 0.24 15.86
CA ASP A 13 9.10 0.54 16.08
C ASP A 13 8.27 -0.61 15.51
N ILE A 14 7.75 -1.45 16.39
CA ILE A 14 6.91 -2.60 16.04
C ILE A 14 5.51 -2.13 15.62
N HIS A 15 5.13 -0.89 15.97
CA HIS A 15 3.81 -0.37 15.73
C HIS A 15 3.65 0.18 14.32
N GLY A 16 2.51 -0.11 13.70
CA GLY A 16 2.12 0.39 12.39
C GLY A 16 2.33 -0.61 11.25
N ARG A 17 2.33 -0.07 10.04
CA ARG A 17 2.25 -0.80 8.77
C ARG A 17 3.44 -0.48 7.89
N ALA A 18 4.00 -1.51 7.25
CA ALA A 18 5.06 -1.36 6.25
C ALA A 18 4.49 -1.56 4.85
N SER A 19 4.77 -0.60 3.96
CA SER A 19 4.36 -0.72 2.56
C SER A 19 5.20 -1.80 1.83
N ARG A 20 4.69 -2.29 0.69
CA ARG A 20 5.44 -3.24 -0.16
C ARG A 20 6.83 -2.74 -0.53
N LYS A 21 6.94 -1.46 -0.90
CA LYS A 21 8.22 -0.87 -1.30
C LYS A 21 9.21 -0.85 -0.15
N GLU A 22 8.76 -0.49 1.06
CA GLU A 22 9.60 -0.48 2.26
C GLU A 22 10.10 -1.89 2.61
N TYR A 23 9.20 -2.88 2.61
CA TYR A 23 9.55 -4.28 2.85
C TYR A 23 10.55 -4.81 1.84
N TRP A 24 10.27 -4.70 0.54
CA TRP A 24 11.11 -5.27 -0.51
C TRP A 24 12.45 -4.55 -0.64
N LEU A 25 12.51 -3.23 -0.44
CA LEU A 25 13.77 -2.51 -0.43
C LEU A 25 14.66 -3.00 0.73
N PHE A 26 14.08 -3.16 1.93
CA PHE A 26 14.82 -3.70 3.08
C PHE A 26 15.33 -5.12 2.82
N VAL A 27 14.49 -6.01 2.29
CA VAL A 27 14.87 -7.40 1.97
C VAL A 27 15.99 -7.44 0.93
N VAL A 28 15.81 -6.75 -0.20
CA VAL A 28 16.78 -6.76 -1.29
C VAL A 28 18.12 -6.15 -0.85
N THR A 29 18.10 -5.03 -0.14
CA THR A 29 19.33 -4.41 0.39
C THR A 29 20.08 -5.38 1.30
N ASN A 30 19.38 -6.09 2.20
CA ASN A 30 20.04 -7.05 3.09
C ASN A 30 20.57 -8.28 2.35
N ILE A 31 19.88 -8.76 1.31
CA ILE A 31 20.40 -9.84 0.44
C ILE A 31 21.72 -9.41 -0.21
N PHE A 32 21.80 -8.20 -0.75
CA PHE A 32 23.04 -7.67 -1.33
C PHE A 32 24.15 -7.51 -0.30
N VAL A 33 23.84 -6.99 0.89
CA VAL A 33 24.83 -6.85 1.97
C VAL A 33 25.36 -8.21 2.39
N ILE A 34 24.49 -9.19 2.62
CA ILE A 34 24.90 -10.56 2.97
C ILE A 34 25.79 -11.15 1.88
N PHE A 35 25.38 -11.04 0.61
CA PHE A 35 26.19 -11.55 -0.51
C PHE A 35 27.60 -10.94 -0.55
N ILE A 36 27.72 -9.63 -0.35
CA ILE A 36 29.02 -8.94 -0.28
C ILE A 36 29.84 -9.42 0.93
N LEU A 37 29.21 -9.55 2.10
CA LEU A 37 29.89 -9.99 3.31
C LEU A 37 30.38 -11.43 3.20
N GLU A 38 29.61 -12.34 2.59
CA GLU A 38 30.02 -13.74 2.36
C GLU A 38 31.27 -13.83 1.45
N VAL A 39 31.40 -12.93 0.46
CA VAL A 39 32.59 -12.86 -0.40
C VAL A 39 33.82 -12.31 0.34
N ILE A 40 33.62 -11.34 1.25
CA ILE A 40 34.71 -10.73 2.02
C ILE A 40 35.18 -11.64 3.17
N SER A 41 34.24 -12.10 3.99
CA SER A 41 34.46 -12.98 5.13
C SER A 41 33.15 -13.66 5.55
N PRO A 42 33.03 -14.98 5.34
CA PRO A 42 31.84 -15.75 5.76
C PRO A 42 31.54 -15.64 7.27
N GLN A 43 32.57 -15.48 8.11
CA GLN A 43 32.38 -15.30 9.55
C GLN A 43 31.66 -13.99 9.87
N ILE A 44 32.01 -12.91 9.19
CA ILE A 44 31.33 -11.61 9.33
C ILE A 44 29.91 -11.69 8.76
N GLY A 45 29.73 -12.33 7.61
CA GLY A 45 28.41 -12.59 7.02
C GLY A 45 27.48 -13.35 7.96
N THR A 46 28.01 -14.38 8.64
CA THR A 46 27.29 -15.16 9.64
C THR A 46 26.84 -14.28 10.81
N VAL A 47 27.74 -13.49 11.42
CA VAL A 47 27.40 -12.60 12.54
C VAL A 47 26.36 -11.56 12.14
N TYR A 48 26.51 -10.96 10.95
CA TYR A 48 25.55 -10.00 10.40
C TYR A 48 24.17 -10.64 10.20
N SER A 49 24.13 -11.87 9.69
CA SER A 49 22.89 -12.61 9.45
C SER A 49 22.10 -12.80 10.74
N PHE A 50 22.76 -13.10 11.87
CA PHE A 50 22.09 -13.16 13.17
C PHE A 50 21.63 -11.78 13.66
N ALA A 51 22.45 -10.74 13.46
CA ALA A 51 22.10 -9.38 13.88
C ALA A 51 20.84 -8.84 13.17
N ILE A 52 20.62 -9.21 11.90
CA ILE A 52 19.48 -8.72 11.11
C ILE A 52 18.20 -9.57 11.28
N LEU A 53 18.24 -10.72 11.96
CA LEU A 53 17.05 -11.56 12.17
C LEU A 53 15.89 -10.80 12.82
N LEU A 54 16.18 -10.06 13.90
CA LEU A 54 15.17 -9.29 14.63
C LEU A 54 14.59 -8.13 13.78
N PRO A 55 15.41 -7.30 13.11
CA PRO A 55 14.92 -6.32 12.15
C PRO A 55 14.07 -6.94 11.03
N MET A 56 14.46 -8.08 10.45
CA MET A 56 13.66 -8.77 9.43
C MET A 56 12.32 -9.22 9.97
N ALA A 57 12.30 -9.81 11.17
CA ALA A 57 11.05 -10.19 11.83
C ALA A 57 10.13 -8.99 12.02
N THR A 58 10.69 -7.87 12.50
CA THR A 58 9.94 -6.65 12.80
C THR A 58 9.29 -6.05 11.54
N VAL A 59 10.05 -5.94 10.45
CA VAL A 59 9.52 -5.41 9.17
C VAL A 59 8.52 -6.39 8.55
N GLY A 60 8.77 -7.70 8.65
CA GLY A 60 7.85 -8.74 8.17
C GLY A 60 6.51 -8.74 8.92
N VAL A 61 6.52 -8.54 10.24
CA VAL A 61 5.31 -8.37 11.05
C VAL A 61 4.54 -7.11 10.64
N ARG A 62 5.21 -5.96 10.50
CA ARG A 62 4.59 -4.72 10.02
C ARG A 62 4.01 -4.85 8.62
N ARG A 63 4.60 -5.70 7.78
CA ARG A 63 4.08 -5.99 6.44
C ARG A 63 2.84 -6.88 6.48
N LEU A 64 2.77 -7.85 7.39
CA LEU A 64 1.54 -8.64 7.62
C LEU A 64 0.41 -7.78 8.19
N HIS A 65 0.74 -6.82 9.06
CA HIS A 65 -0.23 -5.83 9.54
C HIS A 65 -0.80 -4.98 8.39
N ASP A 66 -0.02 -4.72 7.35
CA ASP A 66 -0.49 -4.00 6.16
C ASP A 66 -1.53 -4.79 5.36
N THR A 67 -1.56 -6.12 5.45
CA THR A 67 -2.61 -7.00 4.87
C THR A 67 -3.68 -7.43 5.89
N ASN A 68 -3.74 -6.75 7.04
CA ASN A 68 -4.63 -7.04 8.17
C ASN A 68 -4.50 -8.45 8.77
N HIS A 69 -3.31 -9.05 8.67
CA HIS A 69 -3.00 -10.33 9.31
C HIS A 69 -2.24 -10.13 10.61
N ARG A 70 -2.41 -11.06 11.57
CA ARG A 70 -1.73 -11.01 12.87
C ARG A 70 -0.22 -11.25 12.69
N GLY A 71 0.62 -10.52 13.42
CA GLY A 71 2.08 -10.67 13.34
C GLY A 71 2.62 -12.10 13.56
N ARG A 72 1.91 -12.95 14.33
CA ARG A 72 2.28 -14.36 14.55
C ARG A 72 2.36 -15.19 13.27
N TRP A 73 1.65 -14.80 12.20
CA TRP A 73 1.76 -15.45 10.90
C TRP A 73 3.18 -15.38 10.34
N TRP A 74 4.00 -14.40 10.76
CA TRP A 74 5.39 -14.31 10.35
C TRP A 74 6.22 -15.55 10.75
N LEU A 75 5.89 -16.21 11.87
CA LEU A 75 6.58 -17.41 12.33
C LEU A 75 6.44 -18.60 11.37
N LEU A 76 5.47 -18.57 10.46
CA LEU A 76 5.36 -19.55 9.39
C LEU A 76 6.56 -19.55 8.44
N ASN A 77 7.38 -18.49 8.43
CA ASN A 77 8.66 -18.47 7.70
C ASN A 77 9.66 -19.56 8.16
N LEU A 78 9.46 -20.12 9.36
CA LEU A 78 10.29 -21.21 9.90
C LEU A 78 9.89 -22.58 9.34
N ILE A 79 8.75 -22.67 8.64
CA ILE A 79 8.24 -23.90 8.05
C ILE A 79 8.38 -23.80 6.53
N PRO A 80 9.33 -24.52 5.90
CA PRO A 80 9.66 -24.34 4.48
C PRO A 80 8.45 -24.37 3.52
N ILE A 81 7.47 -25.23 3.79
CA ILE A 81 6.26 -25.38 2.97
C ILE A 81 5.33 -24.16 3.12
N ALA A 82 5.24 -23.57 4.31
CA ALA A 82 4.40 -22.41 4.57
C ALA A 82 5.00 -21.09 4.02
N ASN A 83 6.28 -21.09 3.66
CA ASN A 83 6.98 -19.91 3.12
C ASN A 83 6.37 -19.41 1.82
N ILE A 84 5.86 -20.31 0.96
CA ILE A 84 5.21 -19.90 -0.30
C ILE A 84 3.97 -19.05 0.00
N TRP A 85 3.14 -19.46 0.95
CA TRP A 85 1.96 -18.71 1.35
C TRP A 85 2.32 -17.34 1.94
N ILE A 86 3.33 -17.29 2.80
CA ILE A 86 3.81 -16.03 3.36
C ILE A 86 4.38 -15.12 2.28
N LEU A 87 5.17 -15.64 1.34
CA LEU A 87 5.71 -14.88 0.22
C LEU A 87 4.59 -14.20 -0.58
N VAL A 88 3.51 -14.93 -0.87
CA VAL A 88 2.33 -14.38 -1.53
C VAL A 88 1.76 -13.18 -0.74
N LEU A 89 1.59 -13.32 0.58
CA LEU A 89 1.14 -12.22 1.44
C LEU A 89 2.11 -11.02 1.43
N MET A 90 3.43 -11.26 1.33
CA MET A 90 4.44 -10.19 1.27
C MET A 90 4.37 -9.41 -0.05
N VAL A 91 3.85 -9.98 -1.14
CA VAL A 91 3.71 -9.34 -2.45
C VAL A 91 2.35 -8.68 -2.69
N ILE A 92 1.26 -9.19 -2.12
CA ILE A 92 -0.11 -8.69 -2.35
C ILE A 92 -0.32 -7.24 -1.86
N LYS A 93 -1.23 -6.49 -2.47
CA LYS A 93 -1.53 -5.11 -2.03
C LYS A 93 -2.07 -5.08 -0.58
N GLY A 94 -1.55 -4.15 0.24
CA GLY A 94 -2.09 -3.89 1.57
C GLY A 94 -3.50 -3.30 1.54
N THR A 95 -4.15 -3.25 2.70
CA THR A 95 -5.49 -2.69 2.85
C THR A 95 -5.52 -1.21 2.50
N VAL A 96 -6.56 -0.76 1.80
CA VAL A 96 -6.73 0.67 1.47
C VAL A 96 -7.38 1.38 2.65
N GLY A 97 -6.87 2.55 3.01
CA GLY A 97 -7.36 3.30 4.18
C GLY A 97 -6.86 2.69 5.50
N ASP A 98 -7.51 3.07 6.60
CA ASP A 98 -7.13 2.66 7.95
C ASP A 98 -7.48 1.18 8.19
N ASN A 99 -6.66 0.49 8.99
CA ASN A 99 -6.92 -0.87 9.43
C ASN A 99 -6.67 -1.04 10.94
N ASP A 100 -6.83 -2.26 11.46
CA ASP A 100 -6.67 -2.58 12.88
C ASP A 100 -5.29 -2.22 13.46
N TYR A 101 -4.30 -2.02 12.59
CA TYR A 101 -2.91 -1.74 12.93
C TYR A 101 -2.48 -0.30 12.57
N GLY A 102 -3.40 0.53 12.07
CA GLY A 102 -3.21 1.96 11.85
C GLY A 102 -3.44 2.44 10.41
N PRO A 103 -3.09 3.71 10.14
CA PRO A 103 -3.41 4.36 8.88
C PRO A 103 -2.57 3.88 7.70
N ASP A 104 -3.10 4.03 6.48
CA ASP A 104 -2.43 3.60 5.24
C ASP A 104 -1.03 4.25 5.11
N PRO A 105 0.05 3.45 4.99
CA PRO A 105 1.41 3.98 4.86
C PRO A 105 1.63 4.82 3.59
N LEU A 106 0.80 4.64 2.55
CA LEU A 106 0.88 5.38 1.29
C LEU A 106 0.10 6.70 1.32
N SER A 107 -0.87 6.85 2.24
CA SER A 107 -1.69 8.07 2.35
C SER A 107 -0.86 9.31 2.70
N ARG A 108 0.23 9.15 3.47
CA ARG A 108 1.18 10.22 3.79
C ARG A 108 2.03 10.70 2.62
N SER A 109 2.12 9.93 1.52
CA SER A 109 3.03 10.21 0.40
C SER A 109 2.36 10.85 -0.82
N LYS A 110 1.03 10.72 -0.94
CA LYS A 110 0.28 11.48 -1.94
C LYS A 110 -0.05 12.83 -1.30
N PRO A 111 0.13 13.96 -2.01
CA PRO A 111 -0.62 15.16 -1.66
C PRO A 111 -2.07 14.71 -1.53
N GLN A 112 -2.70 15.05 -0.42
CA GLN A 112 -4.13 14.80 -0.26
C GLN A 112 -4.82 15.48 -1.43
N THR A 113 -5.12 14.72 -2.49
CA THR A 113 -6.39 14.92 -3.19
C THR A 113 -7.40 14.39 -2.19
N GLN A 114 -7.61 15.22 -1.17
CA GLN A 114 -8.72 15.16 -0.25
C GLN A 114 -9.91 14.93 -1.16
N GLY A 115 -10.59 13.79 -1.00
CA GLY A 115 -11.94 13.72 -1.48
C GLY A 115 -12.61 14.95 -0.89
N SER A 116 -12.90 15.92 -1.74
CA SER A 116 -13.92 16.89 -1.41
C SER A 116 -15.12 16.02 -1.06
N ASP A 117 -15.58 16.16 0.17
CA ASP A 117 -17.01 16.14 0.47
C ASP A 117 -17.69 17.24 -0.37
N GLU A 118 -17.55 17.18 -1.70
CA GLU A 118 -18.58 17.66 -2.58
C GLU A 118 -19.64 16.60 -2.49
N THR A 119 -20.55 16.83 -1.54
CA THR A 119 -21.98 16.79 -1.84
C THR A 119 -22.14 17.12 -3.33
N TYR A 120 -22.16 16.08 -4.17
CA TYR A 120 -22.68 16.17 -5.52
C TYR A 120 -24.17 16.41 -5.31
N ARG A 121 -24.49 17.68 -5.10
CA ARG A 121 -25.78 18.24 -5.47
C ARG A 121 -25.86 17.96 -6.96
N PRO A 122 -26.87 17.23 -7.46
CA PRO A 122 -27.09 17.23 -8.89
C PRO A 122 -27.26 18.71 -9.24
N GLU A 123 -26.28 19.26 -9.96
CA GLU A 123 -26.56 20.43 -10.79
C GLU A 123 -27.76 19.97 -11.62
N SER A 124 -28.89 20.60 -11.36
CA SER A 124 -30.00 20.57 -12.28
C SER A 124 -29.41 21.07 -13.58
N ASP A 125 -28.98 20.14 -14.43
CA ASP A 125 -28.63 20.43 -15.80
C ASP A 125 -29.85 21.10 -16.37
N GLU A 126 -29.74 22.44 -16.45
CA GLU A 126 -30.54 23.32 -17.25
C GLU A 126 -30.28 22.95 -18.72
N THR A 127 -30.78 21.78 -19.09
CA THR A 127 -31.02 21.36 -20.45
C THR A 127 -32.30 20.51 -20.46
N TYR A 128 -33.30 20.94 -19.68
CA TYR A 128 -34.68 20.65 -20.04
C TYR A 128 -35.00 21.53 -21.24
N TRP A 129 -34.79 20.99 -22.43
CA TRP A 129 -35.45 21.49 -23.63
C TRP A 129 -36.93 21.13 -23.48
N PRO A 130 -37.86 22.09 -23.26
CA PRO A 130 -39.25 21.77 -23.48
C PRO A 130 -39.34 21.44 -24.97
N GLY A 131 -39.66 20.19 -25.31
CA GLY A 131 -40.11 19.89 -26.66
C GLY A 131 -41.21 20.90 -27.04
N PRO A 132 -41.31 21.30 -28.31
CA PRO A 132 -42.30 22.28 -28.72
C PRO A 132 -43.67 21.84 -28.18
N ASP A 133 -44.29 22.77 -27.46
CA ASP A 133 -45.65 22.67 -26.99
C ASP A 133 -46.56 22.28 -28.17
N GLU A 134 -47.27 21.18 -28.04
CA GLU A 134 -48.13 20.58 -29.08
C GLU A 134 -49.31 21.48 -29.52
N THR A 135 -49.34 22.76 -29.13
CA THR A 135 -50.51 23.63 -29.29
C THR A 135 -50.32 24.86 -30.16
N ASP A 136 -49.17 25.09 -30.81
CA ASP A 136 -49.02 26.27 -31.68
C ASP A 136 -48.17 26.02 -32.95
N TRP A 137 -48.50 24.94 -33.67
CA TRP A 137 -47.98 24.72 -35.02
C TRP A 137 -48.93 25.30 -36.08
N PRO A 138 -48.52 26.27 -36.92
CA PRO A 138 -49.31 26.71 -38.05
C PRO A 138 -49.17 25.68 -39.17
N TRP A 139 -50.20 24.88 -39.40
CA TRP A 139 -50.28 24.07 -40.61
C TRP A 139 -50.40 25.00 -41.83
N PRO A 140 -49.71 24.73 -42.95
CA PRO A 140 -50.12 25.27 -44.23
C PRO A 140 -51.43 24.58 -44.62
N ASP A 141 -52.47 25.37 -44.85
CA ASP A 141 -53.73 24.88 -45.37
C ASP A 141 -53.49 24.21 -46.74
N GLU A 142 -53.63 22.88 -46.81
CA GLU A 142 -53.86 22.19 -48.06
C GLU A 142 -55.26 22.56 -48.56
N THR A 143 -55.34 23.42 -49.56
CA THR A 143 -56.53 23.57 -50.40
C THR A 143 -56.15 23.37 -51.86
N ASP A 144 -56.68 22.26 -52.42
CA ASP A 144 -56.95 21.89 -53.82
C ASP A 144 -55.86 22.00 -54.90
#